data_AF-P34539-F1
#
_entry.id   AF-P34539-F1
#
_cell.length_a   1.000
_cell.length_b   1.000
_cell.length_c   1.000
_cell.angle_alpha   90.00
_cell.angle_beta   90.00
_cell.angle_gamma   90.00
#
_symmetry.space_group_name_H-M   'P 1'
#
loop_
_entity.id
_entity.type
_entity.pdbx_description
1 polymer ?
#
loop_
_entity_poly.entity_id
_entity_poly.type
_entity_poly.pdbx_seq_one_letter_code
_entity_poly.pdbx_strand_id
1 'polypeptide(L)' 'MVAWRAAGLNYVRYSQIAAQVVRQCTKGGANVKKPQATLKTTAWENGKMVSKSQ' A
#
# COMPACT_ATOMS: atom_id res chain seq x y z
N MET A 1 -7.15 -20.37 7.73
CA MET A 1 -6.20 -19.38 7.17
C MET A 1 -6.95 -18.08 6.94
N VAL A 2 -6.46 -16.93 7.41
CA VAL A 2 -7.17 -15.65 7.24
C VAL A 2 -7.12 -15.23 5.76
N ALA A 3 -8.26 -14.89 5.14
CA ALA A 3 -8.36 -14.67 3.69
C ALA A 3 -7.36 -13.64 3.15
N TRP A 4 -7.11 -12.56 3.90
CA TRP A 4 -6.16 -11.52 3.51
C TRP A 4 -4.71 -12.02 3.47
N ARG A 5 -4.33 -13.00 4.33
CA ARG A 5 -3.01 -13.64 4.26
C ARG A 5 -2.87 -14.51 3.01
N ALA A 6 -3.93 -15.22 2.62
CA ALA A 6 -3.93 -16.03 1.41
C ALA A 6 -3.80 -15.17 0.13
N ALA A 7 -4.33 -13.95 0.17
CA ALA A 7 -4.20 -12.97 -0.91
C ALA A 7 -2.81 -12.27 -0.96
N GLY A 8 -1.84 -12.67 -0.14
CA GLY A 8 -0.51 -12.06 -0.11
C GLY A 8 -0.45 -10.68 0.55
N LEU A 9 -1.50 -10.24 1.24
CA LEU A 9 -1.48 -8.98 1.98
C LEU A 9 -0.75 -9.17 3.31
N ASN A 10 0.23 -8.31 3.58
CA ASN A 10 0.78 -8.18 4.92
C ASN A 10 -0.20 -7.43 5.84
N TYR A 11 -0.01 -7.57 7.15
CA TYR A 11 -0.89 -6.95 8.15
C TYR A 11 -0.96 -5.42 8.03
N VAL A 12 0.17 -4.78 7.71
CA VAL A 12 0.25 -3.32 7.55
C VAL A 12 -0.60 -2.84 6.37
N ARG A 13 -0.57 -3.56 5.26
CA ARG A 13 -1.36 -3.25 4.06
C ARG A 13 -2.85 -3.49 4.32
N TYR A 14 -3.17 -4.59 5.00
CA TYR A 14 -4.55 -4.89 5.42
C TYR A 14 -5.13 -3.76 6.29
N SER A 15 -4.40 -3.33 7.33
CA SER A 15 -4.89 -2.26 8.22
C SER A 15 -4.98 -0.90 7.53
N GLN A 16 -4.06 -0.59 6.61
CA GLN A 16 -4.12 0.62 5.79
C GLN A 16 -5.38 0.66 4.91
N ILE A 17 -5.74 -0.46 4.28
CA ILE A 17 -6.95 -0.56 3.47
C ILE A 17 -8.20 -0.37 4.35
N ALA A 18 -8.26 -1.05 5.49
CA ALA A 18 -9.38 -0.89 6.42
C ALA A 18 -9.54 0.56 6.89
N ALA A 19 -8.44 1.24 7.25
CA ALA A 19 -8.46 2.65 7.63
C ALA A 19 -8.92 3.56 6.49
N GLN A 20 -8.56 3.25 5.23
CA GLN A 20 -9.03 4.00 4.06
C GLN A 20 -10.55 3.87 3.89
N VAL A 21 -11.09 2.65 4.00
CA VAL A 21 -12.53 2.39 3.90
C VAL A 21 -13.29 3.12 5.02
N VAL A 22 -12.82 3.04 6.26
CA VAL A 22 -13.44 3.74 7.40
C VAL A 22 -13.52 5.25 7.18
N ARG A 23 -12.46 5.86 6.63
CA ARG A 23 -12.44 7.30 6.30
C ARG A 23 -13.45 7.67 5.21
N GLN A 24 -13.64 6.80 4.22
CA GLN A 24 -14.61 7.01 3.14
C GLN A 24 -16.05 6.93 3.65
N CYS A 25 -16.31 6.10 4.65
CA CYS A 25 -17.64 5.92 5.24
C CYS A 25 -18.00 6.98 6.28
N THR A 26 -17.08 7.86 6.70
CA THR A 26 -17.38 8.87 7.73
C THR A 26 -18.04 10.11 7.12
N LYS A 27 -19.20 10.50 7.66
CA LYS A 27 -19.92 11.71 7.25
C LYS A 27 -19.08 12.95 7.59
N GLY A 28 -18.92 13.87 6.65
CA GLY A 28 -18.10 15.08 6.82
C GLY A 28 -16.70 15.00 6.24
N GLY A 29 -16.35 13.91 5.55
CA GLY A 29 -15.17 13.87 4.70
C GLY A 29 -13.91 14.31 5.43
N ALA A 30 -13.51 13.58 6.46
CA ALA A 30 -12.12 13.59 6.93
C ALA A 30 -11.21 12.95 5.85
N ASN A 31 -11.37 13.39 4.61
CA ASN A 31 -10.53 13.14 3.47
C ASN A 31 -9.31 14.04 3.63
N VAL A 32 -8.55 13.78 4.70
CA VAL A 32 -7.16 14.21 4.76
C VAL A 32 -6.50 13.47 3.62
N LYS A 33 -6.42 14.13 2.46
CA LYS A 33 -5.84 13.59 1.23
C LYS A 33 -4.47 13.03 1.60
N LYS A 34 -4.37 11.70 1.64
CA LYS A 34 -3.10 11.06 1.91
C LYS A 34 -2.19 11.41 0.72
N PRO A 35 -1.00 11.98 0.92
CA PRO A 35 -0.11 12.27 -0.19
C PRO A 35 0.12 10.98 -0.98
N GLN A 36 -0.03 11.05 -2.30
CA GLN A 36 0.29 9.92 -3.17
C GLN A 36 1.74 9.51 -2.89
N ALA A 37 1.98 8.21 -2.74
CA ALA A 37 3.32 7.71 -2.50
C ALA A 37 4.18 8.00 -3.74
N THR A 38 5.05 9.01 -3.65
CA THR A 38 6.00 9.42 -4.69
C THR A 38 7.28 8.61 -4.69
N LEU A 39 7.40 7.65 -3.78
CA LEU A 39 8.62 6.88 -3.56
C LEU A 39 8.78 5.82 -4.66
N LYS A 40 9.75 6.04 -5.56
CA LYS A 40 10.18 5.05 -6.54
C LYS A 40 11.12 4.07 -5.85
N THR A 41 10.79 2.79 -5.91
CA THR A 41 11.65 1.71 -5.40
C THR A 41 12.40 1.06 -6.56
N THR A 42 13.72 1.12 -6.53
CA THR A 42 14.61 0.44 -7.46
C THR A 42 15.21 -0.77 -6.78
N ALA A 43 15.03 -1.96 -7.38
CA ALA A 43 15.71 -3.16 -6.94
C ALA A 43 17.16 -3.13 -7.43
N TRP A 44 18.09 -3.51 -6.55
CA TRP A 44 19.50 -3.62 -6.86
C TRP A 44 19.93 -5.06 -6.63
N GLU A 45 20.55 -5.67 -7.63
CA GLU A 45 21.17 -6.99 -7.51
C GLU A 45 22.57 -6.95 -8.12
N ASN A 46 23.52 -7.61 -7.47
CA ASN A 46 24.92 -7.68 -7.89
C ASN A 46 25.55 -6.31 -8.22
N GLY A 47 25.20 -5.28 -7.44
CA GLY A 47 25.76 -3.92 -7.56
C GLY A 47 25.27 -3.10 -8.74
N LYS A 48 24.28 -3.58 -9.51
CA LYS A 48 23.64 -2.81 -10.59
C LYS A 48 22.16 -2.64 -10.31
N MET A 49 21.61 -1.51 -10.75
CA MET A 49 20.16 -1.34 -10.73
C MET A 49 19.55 -2.39 -11.65
N VAL A 50 18.61 -3.17 -11.13
CA VAL A 50 17.79 -4.03 -11.96
C VAL A 50 16.71 -3.11 -12.51
N SER A 51 16.82 -2.72 -13.78
CA SER A 51 15.71 -2.05 -14.45
C SER A 51 14.56 -3.06 -14.48
N LYS A 52 13.57 -2.82 -13.63
CA LYS A 52 12.36 -3.62 -13.65
C LYS A 52 11.64 -3.24 -14.95
N SER A 53 11.83 -4.04 -16.00
CA SER A 53 10.94 -4.02 -17.18
C SER A 53 9.60 -4.48 -16.64
N GLN A 54 8.71 -3.52 -16.45
CA GLN A 54 7.38 -3.73 -15.87
C GLN A 54 6.33 -3.50 -16.94
#